data_AF-A0A2A2AWT5-F1
#
_entry.id   AF-A0A2A2AWT5-F1
#
_cell.length_a   1.000
_cell.length_b   1.000
_cell.length_c   1.000
_cell.angle_alpha   90.00
_cell.angle_beta   90.00
_cell.angle_gamma   90.00
#
_symmetry.space_group_name_H-M   'P 1'
#
loop_
_entity.id
_entity.type
_entity.pdbx_description
1 polymer ?
#
loop_
_entity_poly.entity_id
_entity_poly.type
_entity_poly.pdbx_seq_one_letter_code
_entity_poly.pdbx_strand_id
1 'polypeptide(L)'
;MRRCAAAISSCLTAMIFSRMSDMAAAVCADGQSPQCMRRRARPAPGVRPCPWPCYDANPLGRWPGAQGVRAYMPAITTKLERGKGCWMRYGFHAMLAALCCGMLTACATGAGVAGAPDNGPAQPDQPAQRDLFAQARADHVGSPMAPAAAPAQAMDALTAYHWQLRTVTGRDGAWFGRGQRALRTPVQLRFDGQYLGVSGLCNLLSATYLAGPDQLRVDVPMQTKKACADQRLMTLEQQLAAALPQVRSWRISGPAHAPQLRLEFANGSQWQLEGAPTHATRHGAAPQTIFLEVAPRTRPCSEAGRTRQCLEVRRVEFDAQGLRQSSGPWELFHEPIEGFTHEPGVRSLLRIHRYPARGGRPGVASPYVYVLDETVGTEWVQPQRP
;
A
#
# COMPACT_ATOMS: atom_id res chain seq x y z
N MET A 1 26.76 -49.07 -36.34
CA MET A 1 27.92 -48.20 -36.61
C MET A 1 27.54 -46.81 -36.13
N ARG A 2 28.00 -46.40 -34.93
CA ARG A 2 29.25 -45.65 -34.66
C ARG A 2 29.07 -44.13 -34.87
N ARG A 3 28.99 -43.44 -33.72
CA ARG A 3 29.65 -42.18 -33.27
C ARG A 3 29.86 -41.00 -34.25
N CYS A 4 29.72 -39.80 -33.67
CA CYS A 4 29.88 -38.43 -34.20
C CYS A 4 28.59 -37.87 -34.85
N ALA A 5 27.91 -36.83 -34.38
CA ALA A 5 28.39 -35.61 -33.73
C ALA A 5 27.45 -35.18 -32.58
N ALA A 6 27.88 -35.44 -31.35
CA ALA A 6 27.52 -34.69 -30.16
C ALA A 6 28.78 -33.93 -29.75
N ALA A 7 29.03 -32.80 -30.42
CA ALA A 7 30.06 -31.80 -30.10
C ALA A 7 30.02 -30.73 -31.20
N ILE A 8 29.11 -29.76 -31.10
CA ILE A 8 29.12 -28.37 -31.61
C ILE A 8 27.71 -27.84 -31.31
N SER A 9 27.43 -27.63 -30.02
CA SER A 9 26.31 -26.78 -29.54
C SER A 9 26.45 -26.45 -28.05
N SER A 10 27.45 -26.99 -27.36
CA SER A 10 27.73 -26.70 -25.95
C SER A 10 29.03 -25.91 -25.71
N CYS A 11 29.72 -25.42 -26.77
CA CYS A 11 30.91 -24.57 -26.64
C CYS A 11 30.69 -23.08 -26.97
N LEU A 12 29.51 -22.67 -27.46
CA LEU A 12 29.25 -21.27 -27.81
C LEU A 12 28.43 -20.48 -26.77
N THR A 13 27.75 -21.16 -25.83
CA THR A 13 27.03 -20.48 -24.74
C THR A 13 27.86 -20.38 -23.45
N ALA A 14 28.95 -21.16 -23.32
CA ALA A 14 29.86 -21.10 -22.17
C ALA A 14 30.99 -20.04 -22.31
N MET A 15 31.28 -19.55 -23.52
CA MET A 15 32.30 -18.52 -23.74
C MET A 15 31.78 -17.06 -23.67
N ILE A 16 30.46 -16.87 -23.65
CA ILE A 16 29.84 -15.53 -23.52
C ILE A 16 29.54 -15.17 -22.06
N PHE A 17 29.38 -16.17 -21.16
CA PHE A 17 29.16 -15.91 -19.73
C PHE A 17 30.43 -15.88 -18.86
N SER A 18 31.61 -16.23 -19.41
CA SER A 18 32.88 -16.22 -18.67
C SER A 18 33.76 -14.97 -18.90
N ARG A 19 33.26 -13.94 -19.61
CA ARG A 19 33.98 -12.66 -19.82
C ARG A 19 33.27 -11.42 -19.25
N MET A 20 32.21 -11.58 -18.48
CA MET A 20 31.57 -10.48 -17.73
C MET A 20 31.77 -10.57 -16.21
N SER A 21 32.46 -11.59 -15.70
CA SER A 21 32.74 -11.75 -14.26
C SER A 21 34.16 -11.31 -13.81
N ASP A 22 35.04 -10.90 -14.73
CA ASP A 22 36.43 -10.50 -14.40
C ASP A 22 36.71 -8.99 -14.46
N MET A 23 35.68 -8.13 -14.44
CA MET A 23 35.87 -6.66 -14.43
C MET A 23 35.28 -5.92 -13.22
N ALA A 24 35.00 -6.63 -12.11
CA ALA A 24 34.57 -6.00 -10.85
C ALA A 24 35.28 -6.54 -9.60
N ALA A 25 36.47 -7.14 -9.77
CA ALA A 25 37.27 -7.68 -8.68
C ALA A 25 38.76 -7.36 -8.85
N ALA A 26 39.10 -6.06 -8.91
CA ALA A 26 40.43 -5.58 -8.57
C ALA A 26 40.33 -4.11 -8.18
N VAL A 27 41.04 -3.73 -7.12
CA VAL A 27 41.10 -2.44 -6.44
C VAL A 27 40.11 -2.31 -5.27
N CYS A 28 40.72 -2.18 -4.08
CA CYS A 28 40.15 -2.10 -2.73
C CYS A 28 40.16 -3.42 -1.92
N ALA A 29 41.27 -4.16 -2.03
CA ALA A 29 41.86 -4.87 -0.90
C ALA A 29 43.28 -4.34 -0.73
N ASP A 30 43.45 -3.32 0.11
CA ASP A 30 44.58 -3.21 1.04
C ASP A 30 44.38 -1.96 1.90
N GLY A 31 44.14 -2.21 3.19
CA GLY A 31 44.05 -1.17 4.20
C GLY A 31 45.45 -0.65 4.52
N GLN A 32 45.61 0.67 4.47
CA GLN A 32 46.50 1.45 5.35
C GLN A 32 46.34 2.95 5.04
N SER A 33 45.70 3.67 5.96
CA SER A 33 46.09 5.06 6.26
C SER A 33 47.14 4.96 7.37
N PRO A 34 48.17 5.84 7.44
CA PRO A 34 47.91 7.25 7.70
C PRO A 34 48.95 8.28 7.19
N GLN A 35 48.61 9.56 7.32
CA GLN A 35 49.48 10.75 7.33
C GLN A 35 50.07 11.24 5.99
N CYS A 36 49.63 12.43 5.56
CA CYS A 36 50.58 13.40 5.01
C CYS A 36 50.15 14.85 5.33
N MET A 37 51.17 15.65 5.64
CA MET A 37 51.13 16.87 6.44
C MET A 37 50.64 18.11 5.68
N ARG A 38 50.23 19.09 6.50
CA ARG A 38 50.29 20.53 6.23
C ARG A 38 51.53 20.91 5.40
N ARG A 39 51.33 21.59 4.27
CA ARG A 39 52.21 22.67 3.81
C ARG A 39 51.40 23.83 3.25
N ARG A 40 51.55 24.98 3.91
CA ARG A 40 51.16 26.31 3.41
C ARG A 40 52.03 26.62 2.19
N ALA A 41 51.44 26.73 1.01
CA ALA A 41 52.09 27.38 -0.13
C ALA A 41 51.59 28.83 -0.23
N ARG A 42 52.52 29.79 -0.24
CA ARG A 42 52.24 31.20 -0.53
C ARG A 42 51.89 31.35 -2.02
N PRO A 43 50.88 32.14 -2.41
CA PRO A 43 50.64 32.44 -3.83
C PRO A 43 51.64 33.50 -4.34
N ALA A 44 51.99 33.38 -5.63
CA ALA A 44 52.83 34.31 -6.38
C ALA A 44 52.12 35.67 -6.60
N PRO A 45 52.85 36.80 -6.78
CA PRO A 45 52.27 38.12 -6.92
C PRO A 45 51.57 38.28 -8.29
N GLY A 46 50.30 38.69 -8.27
CA GLY A 46 49.53 39.02 -9.49
C GLY A 46 48.21 38.27 -9.69
N VAL A 47 47.89 37.28 -8.87
CA VAL A 47 46.61 36.55 -8.94
C VAL A 47 45.68 37.03 -7.82
N ARG A 48 44.54 37.63 -8.19
CA ARG A 48 43.49 38.00 -7.24
C ARG A 48 42.86 36.72 -6.64
N PRO A 49 42.75 36.58 -5.31
CA PRO A 49 42.04 35.46 -4.71
C PRO A 49 40.54 35.60 -4.98
N CYS A 50 39.89 34.50 -5.41
CA CYS A 50 38.44 34.41 -5.44
C CYS A 50 37.87 34.69 -4.04
N PRO A 51 36.85 35.54 -3.91
CA PRO A 51 36.19 35.75 -2.64
C PRO A 51 35.06 34.70 -2.51
N TRP A 52 35.09 33.95 -1.41
CA TRP A 52 34.00 33.14 -0.83
C TRP A 52 33.91 31.61 -1.15
N PRO A 53 33.43 30.82 -0.17
CA PRO A 53 34.08 29.61 0.33
C PRO A 53 33.41 28.31 -0.12
N CYS A 54 34.12 27.21 0.10
CA CYS A 54 33.56 25.86 0.16
C CYS A 54 32.37 25.85 1.13
N TYR A 55 31.18 25.45 0.65
CA TYR A 55 30.02 25.28 1.51
C TYR A 55 30.11 23.96 2.25
N ASP A 56 30.29 24.06 3.56
CA ASP A 56 29.92 23.04 4.54
C ASP A 56 28.41 22.81 4.52
N ALA A 57 28.02 21.64 5.02
CA ALA A 57 26.65 21.19 5.23
C ALA A 57 25.77 22.27 5.88
N ASN A 58 24.62 22.53 5.26
CA ASN A 58 23.58 23.40 5.79
C ASN A 58 22.90 22.77 7.02
N PRO A 59 22.95 23.38 8.22
CA PRO A 59 22.22 22.92 9.40
C PRO A 59 20.88 23.66 9.62
N LEU A 60 20.41 24.52 8.71
CA LEU A 60 19.15 25.25 8.89
C LEU A 60 18.30 25.22 7.62
N GLY A 61 17.24 24.42 7.65
CA GLY A 61 16.26 24.29 6.57
C GLY A 61 15.56 25.61 6.25
N ARG A 62 15.84 26.15 5.06
CA ARG A 62 14.98 27.11 4.34
C ARG A 62 14.93 26.69 2.87
N TRP A 63 13.77 26.25 2.43
CA TRP A 63 13.44 26.11 1.00
C TRP A 63 12.96 27.47 0.48
N PRO A 64 13.42 27.96 -0.68
CA PRO A 64 12.78 29.11 -1.33
C PRO A 64 11.44 28.67 -1.96
N GLY A 65 10.42 29.51 -1.78
CA GLY A 65 9.05 29.28 -2.26
C GLY A 65 8.89 29.22 -3.78
N ALA A 66 7.66 28.91 -4.20
CA ALA A 66 7.23 28.46 -5.53
C ALA A 66 7.51 29.36 -6.76
N GLN A 67 8.35 30.38 -6.66
CA GLN A 67 8.84 31.16 -7.80
C GLN A 67 10.28 30.82 -8.22
N GLY A 68 11.00 29.98 -7.46
CA GLY A 68 12.36 29.52 -7.80
C GLY A 68 12.44 28.30 -8.74
N VAL A 69 11.34 27.56 -8.94
CA VAL A 69 11.34 26.31 -9.72
C VAL A 69 11.23 26.54 -11.24
N ARG A 70 10.85 27.75 -11.68
CA ARG A 70 10.67 28.07 -13.12
C ARG A 70 11.94 28.56 -13.83
N ALA A 71 13.08 28.63 -13.15
CA ALA A 71 14.37 29.04 -13.72
C ALA A 71 15.36 27.87 -13.95
N TYR A 72 14.98 26.62 -13.66
CA TYR A 72 15.88 25.45 -13.68
C TYR A 72 15.53 24.36 -14.72
N MET A 73 14.71 24.71 -15.72
CA MET A 73 14.49 23.89 -16.93
C MET A 73 14.64 24.76 -18.17
N PRO A 74 15.87 25.15 -18.52
CA PRO A 74 16.40 24.68 -19.80
C PRO A 74 17.94 24.54 -19.75
N ALA A 75 18.44 23.37 -19.31
CA ALA A 75 19.88 23.07 -19.40
C ALA A 75 20.19 21.57 -19.64
N ILE A 76 19.20 20.78 -20.08
CA ILE A 76 19.38 19.35 -20.37
C ILE A 76 19.15 19.00 -21.86
N THR A 77 18.75 19.95 -22.71
CA THR A 77 18.48 19.67 -24.15
C THR A 77 19.43 20.36 -25.14
N THR A 78 20.53 20.98 -24.69
CA THR A 78 21.50 21.66 -25.59
C THR A 78 22.95 21.25 -25.35
N LYS A 79 23.18 19.97 -25.06
CA LYS A 79 24.54 19.39 -24.99
C LYS A 79 24.67 18.02 -25.64
N LEU A 80 23.89 17.78 -26.69
CA LEU A 80 24.00 16.60 -27.57
C LEU A 80 24.33 16.95 -29.04
N GLU A 81 24.56 18.23 -29.35
CA GLU A 81 25.03 18.66 -30.67
C GLU A 81 26.27 19.57 -30.55
N ARG A 82 27.40 18.97 -30.20
CA ARG A 82 28.72 19.48 -30.60
C ARG A 82 29.78 18.42 -30.39
N GLY A 83 29.96 17.61 -31.43
CA GLY A 83 31.01 16.60 -31.53
C GLY A 83 31.07 16.06 -32.95
N LYS A 84 31.39 16.91 -33.93
CA LYS A 84 31.74 16.46 -35.28
C LYS A 84 33.16 15.90 -35.27
N GLY A 85 33.30 14.69 -35.81
CA GLY A 85 34.50 14.18 -36.48
C GLY A 85 35.38 13.26 -35.63
N CYS A 86 35.31 11.94 -35.87
CA CYS A 86 36.27 11.22 -36.73
C CYS A 86 35.98 9.69 -36.77
N TRP A 87 36.07 9.09 -37.96
CA TRP A 87 36.15 7.65 -38.30
C TRP A 87 34.89 6.75 -38.33
N MET A 88 34.23 6.83 -39.48
CA MET A 88 33.76 5.72 -40.34
C MET A 88 34.45 4.34 -40.12
N ARG A 89 33.68 3.30 -39.77
CA ARG A 89 33.72 1.94 -40.38
C ARG A 89 32.73 0.95 -39.75
N TYR A 90 31.97 0.28 -40.63
CA TYR A 90 31.06 -0.86 -40.43
C TYR A 90 29.77 -0.55 -39.63
N GLY A 91 28.57 -0.84 -40.12
CA GLY A 91 28.16 -1.58 -41.31
C GLY A 91 26.66 -1.84 -41.17
N PHE A 92 25.90 -1.21 -42.07
CA PHE A 92 24.51 -1.49 -42.44
C PHE A 92 24.12 -2.98 -42.32
N HIS A 93 23.01 -3.27 -41.62
CA HIS A 93 21.97 -4.31 -41.84
C HIS A 93 21.25 -4.53 -40.48
N ALA A 94 19.93 -4.57 -40.33
CA ALA A 94 18.85 -4.87 -41.25
C ALA A 94 17.54 -4.21 -40.77
N MET A 95 16.79 -3.64 -41.71
CA MET A 95 15.37 -3.33 -41.59
C MET A 95 14.75 -3.73 -42.93
N LEU A 96 13.95 -4.79 -42.96
CA LEU A 96 12.84 -5.09 -43.90
C LEU A 96 12.52 -6.60 -43.89
N ALA A 97 11.29 -6.94 -43.49
CA ALA A 97 10.43 -7.88 -44.21
C ALA A 97 9.01 -7.84 -43.62
N ALA A 98 8.04 -7.55 -44.49
CA ALA A 98 6.62 -7.52 -44.22
C ALA A 98 5.92 -8.77 -44.80
N LEU A 99 4.80 -9.15 -44.18
CA LEU A 99 3.56 -9.75 -44.74
C LEU A 99 3.61 -10.95 -45.71
N CYS A 100 3.02 -12.09 -45.30
CA CYS A 100 1.96 -12.81 -46.07
C CYS A 100 1.35 -14.06 -45.36
N CYS A 101 0.04 -14.26 -45.62
CA CYS A 101 -0.83 -15.46 -45.47
C CYS A 101 -1.15 -15.97 -44.05
N GLY A 102 -2.36 -16.46 -43.70
CA GLY A 102 -3.59 -16.77 -44.45
C GLY A 102 -4.67 -17.34 -43.49
N MET A 103 -5.93 -17.31 -43.93
CA MET A 103 -7.19 -17.53 -43.19
C MET A 103 -7.46 -18.95 -42.64
N LEU A 104 -8.33 -19.07 -41.63
CA LEU A 104 -9.61 -19.86 -41.60
C LEU A 104 -9.99 -20.30 -40.18
N THR A 105 -11.15 -19.86 -39.66
CA THR A 105 -12.14 -20.75 -39.02
C THR A 105 -13.47 -20.02 -38.76
N ALA A 106 -14.53 -20.49 -39.40
CA ALA A 106 -15.92 -20.23 -39.05
C ALA A 106 -16.72 -21.51 -39.30
N CYS A 107 -17.51 -21.96 -38.32
CA CYS A 107 -18.82 -22.60 -38.45
C CYS A 107 -19.33 -23.02 -37.07
N ALA A 108 -20.48 -22.46 -36.65
CA ALA A 108 -21.61 -23.19 -36.08
C ALA A 108 -22.70 -22.19 -35.65
N THR A 109 -23.62 -21.90 -36.55
CA THR A 109 -24.98 -21.43 -36.23
C THR A 109 -25.94 -22.57 -36.56
N GLY A 110 -26.85 -22.88 -35.64
CA GLY A 110 -27.93 -23.83 -35.84
C GLY A 110 -29.17 -23.34 -35.09
N ALA A 111 -30.17 -22.93 -35.85
CA ALA A 111 -31.53 -22.63 -35.41
C ALA A 111 -32.51 -23.46 -36.24
N GLY A 112 -33.53 -24.03 -35.59
CA GLY A 112 -34.73 -24.61 -36.22
C GLY A 112 -35.80 -24.81 -35.13
N VAL A 113 -36.84 -23.97 -35.06
CA VAL A 113 -38.18 -23.94 -35.72
C VAL A 113 -39.19 -25.01 -35.26
N ALA A 114 -40.43 -24.55 -35.05
CA ALA A 114 -41.60 -25.25 -34.51
C ALA A 114 -42.58 -25.76 -35.59
N GLY A 115 -43.46 -26.71 -35.25
CA GLY A 115 -44.73 -27.01 -35.97
C GLY A 115 -45.24 -28.48 -35.89
N ALA A 116 -46.49 -28.67 -35.43
CA ALA A 116 -47.30 -29.92 -35.30
C ALA A 116 -48.01 -30.33 -36.63
N PRO A 117 -49.08 -31.20 -36.77
CA PRO A 117 -49.85 -32.08 -35.83
C PRO A 117 -50.32 -33.49 -36.37
N ASP A 118 -51.05 -34.25 -35.51
CA ASP A 118 -52.38 -34.91 -35.73
C ASP A 118 -52.64 -36.47 -35.76
N ASN A 119 -53.74 -36.87 -35.06
CA ASN A 119 -54.61 -38.08 -35.07
C ASN A 119 -54.08 -39.48 -34.61
N GLY A 120 -54.61 -40.31 -33.67
CA GLY A 120 -55.91 -40.62 -33.00
C GLY A 120 -56.17 -42.17 -33.09
N PRO A 121 -57.07 -42.91 -32.36
CA PRO A 121 -57.77 -42.76 -31.06
C PRO A 121 -57.74 -44.02 -30.09
N ALA A 122 -58.32 -43.85 -28.87
CA ALA A 122 -59.11 -44.72 -27.93
C ALA A 122 -58.96 -46.29 -27.90
N GLN A 123 -59.11 -47.10 -26.82
CA GLN A 123 -59.61 -47.10 -25.41
C GLN A 123 -59.36 -48.56 -24.82
N PRO A 124 -59.85 -49.05 -23.65
CA PRO A 124 -60.29 -48.47 -22.36
C PRO A 124 -59.80 -49.22 -21.07
N ASP A 125 -60.19 -48.66 -19.91
CA ASP A 125 -60.51 -49.26 -18.59
C ASP A 125 -59.46 -49.94 -17.69
N GLN A 126 -59.14 -49.29 -16.55
CA GLN A 126 -59.35 -49.84 -15.18
C GLN A 126 -58.96 -48.84 -14.05
N PRO A 127 -59.49 -48.99 -12.81
CA PRO A 127 -59.82 -47.88 -11.93
C PRO A 127 -58.81 -47.55 -10.80
N ALA A 128 -58.93 -46.32 -10.30
CA ALA A 128 -58.72 -45.87 -8.92
C ALA A 128 -57.40 -46.22 -8.21
N GLN A 129 -56.36 -45.40 -8.42
CA GLN A 129 -55.34 -45.11 -7.41
C GLN A 129 -55.06 -43.60 -7.38
N ARG A 130 -55.96 -42.85 -6.73
CA ARG A 130 -55.56 -41.59 -6.10
C ARG A 130 -54.69 -41.96 -4.89
N ASP A 131 -53.66 -41.15 -4.66
CA ASP A 131 -52.80 -41.14 -3.48
C ASP A 131 -51.50 -41.98 -3.50
N LEU A 132 -50.69 -41.85 -4.55
CA LEU A 132 -49.26 -42.24 -4.53
C LEU A 132 -48.27 -41.16 -5.00
N PHE A 133 -48.74 -39.95 -5.34
CA PHE A 133 -47.88 -38.82 -5.72
C PHE A 133 -47.85 -37.66 -4.70
N ALA A 134 -48.46 -37.83 -3.52
CA ALA A 134 -48.43 -36.84 -2.44
C ALA A 134 -47.26 -37.02 -1.45
N GLN A 135 -46.46 -38.07 -1.57
CA GLN A 135 -45.35 -38.38 -0.65
C GLN A 135 -43.94 -38.38 -1.29
N ALA A 136 -43.81 -38.00 -2.56
CA ALA A 136 -42.52 -37.89 -3.25
C ALA A 136 -42.11 -36.43 -3.55
N ARG A 137 -42.50 -35.47 -2.69
CA ARG A 137 -42.00 -34.08 -2.68
C ARG A 137 -41.42 -33.64 -1.33
N ALA A 138 -41.08 -34.58 -0.46
CA ALA A 138 -40.49 -34.29 0.85
C ALA A 138 -38.97 -34.48 0.94
N ASP A 139 -38.31 -35.05 -0.08
CA ASP A 139 -36.87 -35.35 -0.01
C ASP A 139 -36.12 -34.81 -1.24
N HIS A 140 -36.09 -33.48 -1.39
CA HIS A 140 -34.97 -32.73 -1.98
C HIS A 140 -35.23 -31.23 -1.81
N VAL A 141 -35.30 -30.78 -0.56
CA VAL A 141 -34.92 -29.41 -0.26
C VAL A 141 -33.41 -29.37 -0.41
N GLY A 142 -32.92 -28.87 -1.55
CA GLY A 142 -31.54 -28.48 -1.69
C GLY A 142 -31.21 -27.52 -0.55
N SER A 143 -30.32 -27.95 0.36
CA SER A 143 -29.74 -27.08 1.36
C SER A 143 -29.28 -25.78 0.70
N PRO A 144 -29.56 -24.60 1.30
CA PRO A 144 -29.07 -23.37 0.74
C PRO A 144 -27.54 -23.43 0.69
N MET A 145 -27.01 -23.17 -0.50
CA MET A 145 -25.59 -23.10 -0.76
C MET A 145 -24.98 -21.99 0.12
N ALA A 146 -24.39 -22.37 1.25
CA ALA A 146 -23.56 -21.49 2.06
C ALA A 146 -22.10 -21.94 2.00
N PRO A 147 -21.28 -21.32 1.12
CA PRO A 147 -19.84 -21.23 1.35
C PRO A 147 -19.29 -19.81 1.28
N ALA A 148 -20.10 -18.78 0.98
CA ALA A 148 -19.61 -17.40 0.82
C ALA A 148 -19.56 -16.58 2.13
N ALA A 149 -20.31 -16.97 3.18
CA ALA A 149 -20.37 -16.21 4.43
C ALA A 149 -19.13 -16.39 5.32
N ALA A 150 -18.52 -17.58 5.31
CA ALA A 150 -17.41 -17.91 6.20
C ALA A 150 -16.10 -17.13 5.86
N PRO A 151 -15.72 -16.96 4.58
CA PRO A 151 -14.59 -16.10 4.21
C PRO A 151 -14.81 -14.63 4.55
N ALA A 152 -16.02 -14.09 4.33
CA ALA A 152 -16.34 -12.70 4.66
C ALA A 152 -16.21 -12.44 6.17
N GLN A 153 -16.80 -13.30 7.01
CA GLN A 153 -16.69 -13.19 8.47
C GLN A 153 -15.25 -13.33 8.98
N ALA A 154 -14.46 -14.22 8.38
CA ALA A 154 -13.04 -14.36 8.68
C ALA A 154 -12.25 -13.09 8.37
N MET A 155 -12.51 -12.48 7.22
CA MET A 155 -11.87 -11.22 6.84
C MET A 155 -12.31 -10.07 7.74
N ASP A 156 -13.59 -9.96 8.07
CA ASP A 156 -14.13 -8.95 8.98
C ASP A 156 -13.47 -9.03 10.38
N ALA A 157 -13.21 -10.24 10.88
CA ALA A 157 -12.53 -10.44 12.16
C ALA A 157 -11.08 -9.91 12.14
N LEU A 158 -10.38 -10.04 11.02
CA LEU A 158 -9.01 -9.53 10.86
C LEU A 158 -8.97 -8.01 10.64
N THR A 159 -9.93 -7.44 9.91
CA THR A 159 -10.01 -6.00 9.63
C THR A 159 -10.53 -5.19 10.82
N ALA A 160 -11.21 -5.84 11.78
CA ALA A 160 -11.72 -5.20 13.00
C ALA A 160 -10.62 -4.64 13.93
N TYR A 161 -9.35 -4.98 13.71
CA TYR A 161 -8.24 -4.61 14.58
C TYR A 161 -6.99 -4.17 13.82
N HIS A 162 -6.19 -3.32 14.45
CA HIS A 162 -4.79 -3.10 14.10
C HIS A 162 -3.93 -4.09 14.90
N TRP A 163 -3.11 -4.89 14.22
CA TRP A 163 -2.35 -5.98 14.85
C TRP A 163 -0.88 -5.62 15.02
N GLN A 164 -0.40 -5.53 16.25
CA GLN A 164 1.00 -5.25 16.54
C GLN A 164 1.75 -6.56 16.82
N LEU A 165 2.80 -6.85 16.04
CA LEU A 165 3.63 -8.04 16.22
C LEU A 165 4.44 -7.93 17.52
N ARG A 166 4.27 -8.93 18.40
CA ARG A 166 4.91 -8.97 19.72
C ARG A 166 5.99 -10.03 19.81
N THR A 167 5.65 -11.26 19.45
CA THR A 167 6.57 -12.39 19.57
C THR A 167 6.57 -13.21 18.30
N VAL A 168 7.75 -13.76 18.01
CA VAL A 168 7.98 -14.72 16.92
C VAL A 168 8.74 -15.89 17.51
N THR A 169 8.20 -17.10 17.36
CA THR A 169 8.78 -18.33 17.86
C THR A 169 9.05 -19.32 16.73
N GLY A 170 9.75 -20.42 17.03
CA GLY A 170 10.18 -21.40 16.04
C GLY A 170 11.37 -20.92 15.21
N ARG A 171 11.43 -21.35 13.95
CA ARG A 171 12.58 -21.08 13.04
C ARG A 171 12.85 -19.59 12.81
N ASP A 172 11.81 -18.77 12.85
CA ASP A 172 11.88 -17.33 12.60
C ASP A 172 12.31 -16.48 13.79
N GLY A 173 12.25 -17.05 15.01
CA GLY A 173 12.49 -16.29 16.24
C GLY A 173 13.90 -15.69 16.31
N ALA A 174 14.89 -16.40 15.78
CA ALA A 174 16.29 -15.96 15.82
C ALA A 174 16.53 -14.69 14.97
N TRP A 175 15.97 -14.62 13.75
CA TRP A 175 16.14 -13.43 12.91
C TRP A 175 15.27 -12.28 13.40
N PHE A 176 14.07 -12.56 13.90
CA PHE A 176 13.20 -11.53 14.44
C PHE A 176 13.83 -10.88 15.67
N GLY A 177 14.31 -11.66 16.64
CA GLY A 177 14.93 -11.13 17.86
C GLY A 177 16.17 -10.25 17.61
N ARG A 178 16.95 -10.56 16.56
CA ARG A 178 18.08 -9.71 16.14
C ARG A 178 17.63 -8.38 15.54
N GLY A 179 16.58 -8.41 14.70
CA GLY A 179 16.04 -7.22 14.04
C GLY A 179 15.17 -6.35 14.94
N GLN A 180 14.48 -6.94 15.92
CA GLN A 180 13.53 -6.25 16.78
C GLN A 180 14.16 -5.09 17.56
N ARG A 181 15.43 -5.23 17.97
CA ARG A 181 16.18 -4.18 18.67
C ARG A 181 16.47 -2.93 17.82
N ALA A 182 16.32 -3.03 16.50
CA ALA A 182 16.49 -1.92 15.57
C ALA A 182 15.19 -1.16 15.27
N LEU A 183 14.04 -1.72 15.67
CA LEU A 183 12.72 -1.11 15.46
C LEU A 183 12.59 0.18 16.26
N ARG A 184 12.15 1.25 15.60
CA ARG A 184 11.76 2.52 16.25
C ARG A 184 10.31 2.49 16.73
N THR A 185 9.48 1.73 16.03
CA THR A 185 8.08 1.48 16.35
C THR A 185 7.81 -0.01 16.17
N PRO A 186 6.85 -0.59 16.91
CA PRO A 186 6.47 -1.98 16.70
C PRO A 186 6.05 -2.25 15.24
N VAL A 187 6.33 -3.45 14.75
CA VAL A 187 5.80 -3.89 13.45
C VAL A 187 4.29 -4.03 13.56
N GLN A 188 3.54 -3.40 12.66
CA GLN A 188 2.09 -3.43 12.65
C GLN A 188 1.57 -4.00 11.35
N LEU A 189 0.68 -4.98 11.45
CA LEU A 189 -0.10 -5.55 10.36
C LEU A 189 -1.50 -4.91 10.37
N ARG A 190 -1.95 -4.47 9.20
CA ARG A 190 -3.29 -3.92 8.98
C ARG A 190 -3.94 -4.68 7.84
N PHE A 191 -5.06 -5.32 8.12
CA PHE A 191 -5.93 -5.92 7.11
C PHE A 191 -7.00 -4.89 6.73
N ASP A 192 -7.22 -4.72 5.43
CA ASP A 192 -8.16 -3.76 4.88
C ASP A 192 -8.72 -4.27 3.55
N GLY A 193 -10.00 -4.65 3.54
CA GLY A 193 -10.59 -5.36 2.42
C GLY A 193 -9.77 -6.61 2.08
N GLN A 194 -9.17 -6.66 0.90
CA GLN A 194 -8.34 -7.78 0.43
C GLN A 194 -6.82 -7.53 0.58
N TYR A 195 -6.42 -6.44 1.24
CA TYR A 195 -5.02 -6.03 1.34
C TYR A 195 -4.50 -6.15 2.78
N LEU A 196 -3.29 -6.67 2.89
CA LEU A 196 -2.47 -6.67 4.09
C LEU A 196 -1.37 -5.61 3.92
N GLY A 197 -1.37 -4.59 4.75
CA GLY A 197 -0.27 -3.64 4.90
C GLY A 197 0.60 -3.96 6.12
N VAL A 198 1.92 -3.82 5.99
CA VAL A 198 2.88 -3.99 7.09
C VAL A 198 3.74 -2.75 7.24
N SER A 199 3.69 -2.12 8.41
CA SER A 199 4.42 -0.91 8.77
C SER A 199 5.36 -1.13 9.96
N GLY A 200 6.14 -0.11 10.31
CA GLY A 200 7.16 -0.17 11.36
C GLY A 200 8.51 -0.71 10.91
N LEU A 201 8.67 -1.01 9.62
CA LEU A 201 9.90 -1.46 8.96
C LEU A 201 10.58 -0.29 8.21
N CYS A 202 11.66 -0.59 7.46
CA CYS A 202 12.33 0.42 6.65
C CYS A 202 11.42 0.91 5.50
N ASN A 203 10.73 -0.03 4.87
CA ASN A 203 9.73 0.15 3.83
C ASN A 203 8.37 -0.36 4.28
N LEU A 204 7.32 0.16 3.67
CA LEU A 204 5.98 -0.42 3.80
C LEU A 204 5.95 -1.70 2.95
N LEU A 205 5.41 -2.79 3.50
CA LEU A 205 5.02 -3.97 2.71
C LEU A 205 3.52 -3.92 2.45
N SER A 206 3.11 -4.39 1.28
CA SER A 206 1.72 -4.58 0.91
C SER A 206 1.55 -5.90 0.15
N ALA A 207 0.56 -6.70 0.53
CA ALA A 207 0.23 -7.94 -0.15
C ALA A 207 -1.30 -8.08 -0.26
N THR A 208 -1.78 -8.83 -1.24
CA THR A 208 -3.14 -9.34 -1.23
C THR A 208 -3.23 -10.53 -0.28
N TYR A 209 -4.40 -10.73 0.32
CA TYR A 209 -4.66 -11.88 1.17
C TYR A 209 -6.07 -12.43 0.98
N LEU A 210 -6.25 -13.69 1.38
CA LEU A 210 -7.54 -14.33 1.51
C LEU A 210 -7.60 -15.06 2.84
N ALA A 211 -8.65 -14.83 3.62
CA ALA A 211 -8.88 -15.51 4.90
C ALA A 211 -10.13 -16.40 4.81
N GLY A 212 -9.99 -17.65 5.26
CA GLY A 212 -11.09 -18.52 5.64
C GLY A 212 -11.19 -18.63 7.17
N PRO A 213 -12.05 -19.52 7.71
CA PRO A 213 -12.27 -19.66 9.16
C PRO A 213 -11.01 -19.91 9.98
N ASP A 214 -10.08 -20.69 9.44
CA ASP A 214 -8.83 -21.10 10.09
C ASP A 214 -7.60 -20.96 9.19
N GLN A 215 -7.79 -20.74 7.89
CA GLN A 215 -6.71 -20.60 6.90
C GLN A 215 -6.49 -19.15 6.52
N LEU A 216 -5.22 -18.77 6.36
CA LEU A 216 -4.80 -17.49 5.82
C LEU A 216 -3.83 -17.74 4.68
N ARG A 217 -4.12 -17.13 3.52
CA ARG A 217 -3.21 -17.09 2.38
C ARG A 217 -2.81 -15.65 2.13
N VAL A 218 -1.51 -15.41 2.03
CA VAL A 218 -0.94 -14.10 1.71
C VAL A 218 -0.10 -14.27 0.46
N ASP A 219 -0.30 -13.41 -0.52
CA ASP A 219 0.49 -13.42 -1.75
C ASP A 219 1.85 -12.76 -1.53
N VAL A 220 2.72 -12.83 -2.54
CA VAL A 220 4.07 -12.24 -2.47
C VAL A 220 3.96 -10.73 -2.22
N PRO A 221 4.55 -10.19 -1.13
CA PRO A 221 4.47 -8.77 -0.84
C PRO A 221 5.24 -7.90 -1.84
N MET A 222 4.67 -6.74 -2.11
CA MET A 222 5.34 -5.61 -2.76
C MET A 222 5.83 -4.64 -1.68
N GLN A 223 6.89 -3.89 -1.99
CA GLN A 223 7.49 -2.97 -1.03
C GLN A 223 8.05 -1.72 -1.69
N THR A 224 8.16 -0.64 -0.91
CA THR A 224 8.93 0.54 -1.33
C THR A 224 10.44 0.23 -1.33
N LYS A 225 11.25 1.09 -1.96
CA LYS A 225 12.71 0.94 -2.07
C LYS A 225 13.47 2.09 -1.40
N LYS A 226 13.17 2.34 -0.12
CA LYS A 226 13.93 3.24 0.75
C LYS A 226 15.09 2.48 1.36
N ALA A 227 16.22 3.15 1.52
CA ALA A 227 17.36 2.65 2.27
C ALA A 227 17.33 3.24 3.68
N CYS A 228 17.55 2.41 4.69
CA CYS A 228 17.67 2.84 6.07
C CYS A 228 19.11 2.70 6.54
N ALA A 229 19.56 3.62 7.39
CA ALA A 229 20.92 3.59 7.92
C ALA A 229 21.21 2.32 8.74
N ASP A 230 20.20 1.76 9.40
CA ASP A 230 20.34 0.50 10.15
C ASP A 230 20.08 -0.71 9.24
N GLN A 231 21.16 -1.41 8.88
CA GLN A 231 21.08 -2.61 8.04
C GLN A 231 20.21 -3.70 8.66
N ARG A 232 20.08 -3.77 10.00
CA ARG A 232 19.25 -4.76 10.67
C ARG A 232 17.77 -4.56 10.34
N LEU A 233 17.31 -3.32 10.12
CA LEU A 233 15.94 -3.04 9.67
C LEU A 233 15.71 -3.53 8.25
N MET A 234 16.67 -3.32 7.36
CA MET A 234 16.57 -3.81 5.98
C MET A 234 16.55 -5.34 5.94
N THR A 235 17.40 -6.01 6.73
CA THR A 235 17.38 -7.47 6.84
C THR A 235 16.08 -7.97 7.47
N LEU A 236 15.57 -7.33 8.52
CA LEU A 236 14.31 -7.70 9.17
C LEU A 236 13.13 -7.61 8.19
N GLU A 237 13.07 -6.53 7.41
CA GLU A 237 12.07 -6.34 6.36
C GLU A 237 12.08 -7.46 5.32
N GLN A 238 13.26 -7.81 4.81
CA GLN A 238 13.42 -8.89 3.82
C GLN A 238 12.97 -10.24 4.38
N GLN A 239 13.31 -10.54 5.64
CA GLN A 239 12.89 -11.78 6.30
C GLN A 239 11.37 -11.83 6.52
N LEU A 240 10.75 -10.73 6.95
CA LEU A 240 9.31 -10.62 7.09
C LEU A 240 8.60 -10.79 5.74
N ALA A 241 9.07 -10.12 4.69
CA ALA A 241 8.51 -10.22 3.35
C ALA A 241 8.60 -11.65 2.78
N ALA A 242 9.69 -12.36 3.05
CA ALA A 242 9.87 -13.75 2.64
C ALA A 242 9.02 -14.73 3.46
N ALA A 243 8.79 -14.45 4.75
CA ALA A 243 8.02 -15.32 5.63
C ALA A 243 6.51 -15.18 5.43
N LEU A 244 5.98 -13.98 5.17
CA LEU A 244 4.53 -13.72 5.06
C LEU A 244 3.78 -14.69 4.13
N PRO A 245 4.26 -15.01 2.90
CA PRO A 245 3.60 -15.97 2.01
C PRO A 245 3.54 -17.41 2.54
N GLN A 246 4.32 -17.73 3.57
CA GLN A 246 4.36 -19.06 4.18
C GLN A 246 3.31 -19.24 5.28
N VAL A 247 2.51 -18.22 5.59
CA VAL A 247 1.42 -18.35 6.55
C VAL A 247 0.40 -19.39 6.07
N ARG A 248 -0.11 -20.18 7.00
CA ARG A 248 -1.06 -21.28 6.73
C ARG A 248 -2.37 -21.06 7.44
N SER A 249 -2.30 -20.78 8.74
CA SER A 249 -3.46 -20.67 9.60
C SER A 249 -3.38 -19.45 10.50
N TRP A 250 -4.55 -19.08 11.02
CA TRP A 250 -4.68 -17.98 11.96
C TRP A 250 -5.72 -18.28 13.02
N ARG A 251 -5.62 -17.61 14.17
CA ARG A 251 -6.63 -17.67 15.23
C ARG A 251 -6.62 -16.40 16.06
N ILE A 252 -7.81 -15.85 16.33
CA ILE A 252 -8.00 -14.79 17.32
C ILE A 252 -8.45 -15.42 18.65
N SER A 253 -7.93 -14.89 19.76
CA SER A 253 -8.28 -15.30 21.12
C SER A 253 -8.25 -14.11 22.07
N GLY A 254 -8.78 -14.27 23.28
CA GLY A 254 -8.84 -13.20 24.28
C GLY A 254 -10.07 -12.29 24.13
N PRO A 255 -10.18 -11.26 24.99
CA PRO A 255 -11.34 -10.38 25.02
C PRO A 255 -11.33 -9.39 23.86
N ALA A 256 -12.52 -8.93 23.42
CA ALA A 256 -12.68 -8.07 22.26
C ALA A 256 -11.96 -6.71 22.34
N HIS A 257 -11.63 -6.21 23.52
CA HIS A 257 -10.90 -4.94 23.71
C HIS A 257 -9.37 -5.11 23.69
N ALA A 258 -8.87 -6.34 23.82
CA ALA A 258 -7.45 -6.68 23.79
C ALA A 258 -7.25 -8.09 23.23
N PRO A 259 -7.68 -8.35 21.98
CA PRO A 259 -7.55 -9.67 21.39
C PRO A 259 -6.10 -9.97 21.01
N GLN A 260 -5.79 -11.25 20.86
CA GLN A 260 -4.52 -11.73 20.36
C GLN A 260 -4.71 -12.56 19.10
N LEU A 261 -4.00 -12.19 18.04
CA LEU A 261 -3.94 -12.93 16.78
C LEU A 261 -2.68 -13.80 16.76
N ARG A 262 -2.85 -15.09 16.56
CA ARG A 262 -1.77 -16.04 16.29
C ARG A 262 -1.77 -16.40 14.82
N LEU A 263 -0.61 -16.33 14.17
CA LEU A 263 -0.37 -16.82 12.82
C LEU A 263 0.58 -18.02 12.88
N GLU A 264 0.29 -19.07 12.14
CA GLU A 264 1.16 -20.25 12.05
C GLU A 264 1.66 -20.43 10.61
N PHE A 265 2.95 -20.72 10.48
CA PHE A 265 3.67 -20.75 9.21
C PHE A 265 4.10 -22.16 8.83
N ALA A 266 4.27 -22.40 7.53
CA ALA A 266 4.66 -23.70 6.97
C ALA A 266 6.00 -24.23 7.51
N ASN A 267 6.90 -23.34 7.93
CA ASN A 267 8.19 -23.68 8.54
C ASN A 267 8.07 -24.05 10.04
N GLY A 268 6.86 -24.08 10.60
CA GLY A 268 6.59 -24.34 12.02
C GLY A 268 6.76 -23.12 12.93
N SER A 269 7.02 -21.93 12.38
CA SER A 269 7.03 -20.69 13.16
C SER A 269 5.64 -20.21 13.52
N GLN A 270 5.56 -19.50 14.64
CA GLN A 270 4.34 -18.86 15.11
C GLN A 270 4.60 -17.40 15.44
N TRP A 271 3.71 -16.52 14.98
CA TRP A 271 3.75 -15.10 15.29
C TRP A 271 2.55 -14.75 16.15
N GLN A 272 2.81 -14.09 17.28
CA GLN A 272 1.77 -13.57 18.17
C GLN A 272 1.68 -12.05 18.02
N LEU A 273 0.47 -11.58 17.73
CA LEU A 273 0.15 -10.18 17.58
C LEU A 273 -0.92 -9.77 18.60
N GLU A 274 -0.80 -8.55 19.12
CA GLU A 274 -1.80 -7.90 19.95
C GLU A 274 -2.68 -7.00 19.09
N GLY A 275 -4.00 -7.11 19.24
CA GLY A 275 -4.96 -6.31 18.50
C GLY A 275 -5.41 -5.08 19.28
N ALA A 276 -5.48 -3.94 18.60
CA ALA A 276 -6.17 -2.74 19.05
C ALA A 276 -7.40 -2.51 18.18
N PRO A 277 -8.62 -2.34 18.74
CA PRO A 277 -9.83 -2.12 17.95
C PRO A 277 -9.67 -0.91 17.00
N THR A 278 -10.04 -1.09 15.74
CA THR A 278 -10.13 0.05 14.80
C THR A 278 -11.22 1.02 15.24
N HIS A 279 -11.18 2.25 14.72
CA HIS A 279 -12.23 3.24 15.00
C HIS A 279 -13.61 2.73 14.57
N ALA A 280 -13.70 2.06 13.42
CA ALA A 280 -14.92 1.40 12.96
C ALA A 280 -15.43 0.36 13.96
N THR A 281 -14.55 -0.45 14.55
CA THR A 281 -14.94 -1.41 15.60
C THR A 281 -15.40 -0.72 16.88
N ARG A 282 -14.69 0.33 17.33
CA ARG A 282 -15.06 1.08 18.55
C ARG A 282 -16.45 1.74 18.41
N HIS A 283 -16.75 2.30 17.25
CA HIS A 283 -18.03 2.96 16.97
C HIS A 283 -19.09 2.01 16.39
N GLY A 284 -18.69 0.81 15.98
CA GLY A 284 -19.48 -0.24 15.32
C GLY A 284 -20.26 0.25 14.10
N ALA A 285 -19.63 1.06 13.28
CA ALA A 285 -20.14 1.50 12.00
C ALA A 285 -18.96 1.76 11.04
N ALA A 286 -19.19 1.57 9.75
CA ALA A 286 -18.24 2.03 8.74
C ALA A 286 -18.11 3.56 8.80
N PRO A 287 -16.91 4.12 8.57
CA PRO A 287 -16.72 5.56 8.57
C PRO A 287 -17.41 6.21 7.38
N GLN A 288 -17.93 7.42 7.61
CA GLN A 288 -18.22 8.35 6.53
C GLN A 288 -17.03 9.30 6.41
N THR A 289 -16.33 9.24 5.28
CA THR A 289 -15.19 10.13 5.02
C THR A 289 -15.69 11.51 4.62
N ILE A 290 -15.19 12.55 5.29
CA ILE A 290 -15.42 13.95 4.95
C ILE A 290 -14.10 14.71 4.97
N PHE A 291 -14.03 15.84 4.27
CA PHE A 291 -12.88 16.73 4.34
C PHE A 291 -13.26 18.07 4.96
N LEU A 292 -12.49 18.49 5.96
CA LEU A 292 -12.63 19.79 6.60
C LEU A 292 -11.34 20.58 6.43
N GLU A 293 -11.47 21.80 5.94
CA GLU A 293 -10.42 22.79 6.04
C GLU A 293 -10.62 23.58 7.33
N VAL A 294 -9.60 23.61 8.18
CA VAL A 294 -9.58 24.26 9.48
C VAL A 294 -8.85 25.59 9.36
N ALA A 295 -9.49 26.66 9.82
CA ALA A 295 -8.94 28.01 9.80
C ALA A 295 -7.69 28.12 10.70
N PRO A 296 -6.79 29.08 10.41
CA PRO A 296 -5.57 29.28 11.21
C PRO A 296 -5.83 29.82 12.62
N ARG A 297 -7.06 30.24 12.93
CA ARG A 297 -7.46 30.75 14.24
C ARG A 297 -8.75 30.11 14.68
N THR A 298 -8.85 29.85 15.98
CA THR A 298 -10.10 29.51 16.63
C THR A 298 -10.94 30.76 16.86
N ARG A 299 -12.23 30.54 17.09
CA ARG A 299 -13.21 31.60 17.38
C ARG A 299 -13.94 31.29 18.69
N PRO A 300 -14.32 32.33 19.46
CA PRO A 300 -15.13 32.11 20.66
C PRO A 300 -16.49 31.52 20.26
N CYS A 301 -16.91 30.50 20.99
CA CYS A 301 -18.20 29.84 20.85
C CYS A 301 -18.76 29.54 22.24
N SER A 302 -20.08 29.51 22.39
CA SER A 302 -20.75 29.24 23.66
C SER A 302 -21.66 28.03 23.54
N GLU A 303 -21.54 27.10 24.49
CA GLU A 303 -22.37 25.90 24.59
C GLU A 303 -22.82 25.74 26.04
N ALA A 304 -24.13 25.60 26.27
CA ALA A 304 -24.74 25.54 27.60
C ALA A 304 -24.24 26.63 28.58
N GLY A 305 -24.04 27.86 28.07
CA GLY A 305 -23.58 29.02 28.87
C GLY A 305 -22.08 29.06 29.17
N ARG A 306 -21.28 28.12 28.66
CA ARG A 306 -19.81 28.14 28.81
C ARG A 306 -19.17 28.62 27.51
N THR A 307 -18.36 29.69 27.59
CA THR A 307 -17.57 30.18 26.47
C THR A 307 -16.26 29.42 26.37
N ARG A 308 -15.93 28.96 25.17
CA ARG A 308 -14.68 28.27 24.83
C ARG A 308 -14.21 28.71 23.44
N GLN A 309 -13.03 28.25 23.03
CA GLN A 309 -12.52 28.45 21.67
C GLN A 309 -12.91 27.24 20.82
N CYS A 310 -13.65 27.46 19.73
CA CYS A 310 -14.01 26.45 18.74
C CYS A 310 -13.14 26.58 17.50
N LEU A 311 -13.01 25.49 16.75
CA LEU A 311 -12.46 25.55 15.41
C LEU A 311 -13.42 26.32 14.50
N GLU A 312 -12.89 27.06 13.54
CA GLU A 312 -13.65 27.58 12.40
C GLU A 312 -13.27 26.71 11.20
N VAL A 313 -14.25 26.03 10.61
CA VAL A 313 -14.04 25.00 9.58
C VAL A 313 -14.91 25.27 8.36
N ARG A 314 -14.51 24.74 7.20
CA ARG A 314 -15.41 24.62 6.05
C ARG A 314 -15.28 23.24 5.43
N ARG A 315 -16.40 22.73 4.92
CA ARG A 315 -16.43 21.49 4.14
C ARG A 315 -15.69 21.71 2.82
N VAL A 316 -14.86 20.74 2.44
CA VAL A 316 -14.20 20.72 1.14
C VAL A 316 -14.66 19.45 0.42
N GLU A 317 -15.10 19.61 -0.82
CA GLU A 317 -15.49 18.48 -1.66
C GLU A 317 -14.39 18.23 -2.70
N PHE A 318 -14.11 16.95 -2.93
CA PHE A 318 -13.16 16.47 -3.92
C PHE A 318 -13.90 15.66 -4.96
N ASP A 319 -13.47 15.77 -6.21
CA ASP A 319 -13.98 14.92 -7.28
C ASP A 319 -13.36 13.51 -7.25
N ALA A 320 -13.77 12.66 -8.20
CA ALA A 320 -13.30 11.29 -8.30
C ALA A 320 -11.79 11.17 -8.60
N GLN A 321 -11.17 12.25 -9.10
CA GLN A 321 -9.75 12.36 -9.40
C GLN A 321 -8.96 12.91 -8.20
N GLY A 322 -9.63 13.23 -7.09
CA GLY A 322 -9.01 13.80 -5.90
C GLY A 322 -8.67 15.30 -6.06
N LEU A 323 -9.25 15.97 -7.05
CA LEU A 323 -9.10 17.42 -7.21
C LEU A 323 -10.18 18.15 -6.42
N ARG A 324 -9.79 19.26 -5.79
CA ARG A 324 -10.69 20.09 -5.00
C ARG A 324 -11.76 20.70 -5.92
N GLN A 325 -13.01 20.31 -5.71
CA GLN A 325 -14.14 20.75 -6.53
C GLN A 325 -14.80 22.00 -5.96
N SER A 326 -15.06 22.03 -4.65
CA SER A 326 -15.75 23.16 -4.02
C SER A 326 -15.41 23.30 -2.55
N SER A 327 -15.80 24.41 -1.95
CA SER A 327 -15.75 24.59 -0.51
C SER A 327 -16.95 25.35 -0.02
N GLY A 328 -17.50 24.86 1.08
CA GLY A 328 -18.63 25.49 1.76
C GLY A 328 -18.25 26.78 2.47
N PRO A 329 -19.23 27.44 3.10
CA PRO A 329 -18.99 28.56 3.99
C PRO A 329 -18.15 28.14 5.21
N TRP A 330 -17.51 29.12 5.84
CA TRP A 330 -16.87 28.92 7.14
C TRP A 330 -17.92 28.86 8.24
N GLU A 331 -17.81 27.89 9.13
CA GLU A 331 -18.75 27.61 10.20
C GLU A 331 -17.98 27.29 11.50
N LEU A 332 -18.60 27.58 12.64
CA LEU A 332 -18.04 27.18 13.93
C LEU A 332 -18.23 25.67 14.14
N PHE A 333 -17.16 25.00 14.53
CA PHE A 333 -17.16 23.57 14.80
C PHE A 333 -17.05 23.32 16.30
N HIS A 334 -18.15 22.82 16.87
CA HIS A 334 -18.34 22.65 18.31
C HIS A 334 -17.84 21.31 18.82
N GLU A 335 -17.61 20.33 17.96
CA GLU A 335 -17.14 19.01 18.39
C GLU A 335 -15.60 18.96 18.39
N PRO A 336 -14.99 18.20 19.30
CA PRO A 336 -13.58 17.85 19.15
C PRO A 336 -13.41 16.90 17.95
N ILE A 337 -12.19 16.89 17.39
CA ILE A 337 -11.77 15.89 16.40
C ILE A 337 -10.72 15.02 17.09
N GLU A 338 -11.02 13.74 17.34
CA GLU A 338 -10.08 12.81 17.97
C GLU A 338 -8.81 12.70 17.11
N GLY A 339 -7.64 12.86 17.73
CA GLY A 339 -6.35 12.79 17.04
C GLY A 339 -5.90 14.09 16.36
N PHE A 340 -6.70 15.16 16.40
CA PHE A 340 -6.32 16.46 15.86
C PHE A 340 -6.14 17.50 16.98
N THR A 341 -5.01 18.20 16.94
CA THR A 341 -4.72 19.36 17.79
C THR A 341 -4.51 20.57 16.89
N HIS A 342 -5.22 21.66 17.18
CA HIS A 342 -5.09 22.90 16.42
C HIS A 342 -3.76 23.58 16.70
N GLU A 343 -3.11 24.06 15.64
CA GLU A 343 -1.91 24.88 15.72
C GLU A 343 -2.25 26.33 15.29
N PRO A 344 -2.13 27.31 16.21
CA PRO A 344 -2.36 28.71 15.88
C PRO A 344 -1.47 29.20 14.73
N GLY A 345 -2.08 29.84 13.74
CA GLY A 345 -1.39 30.32 12.53
C GLY A 345 -1.26 29.28 11.43
N VAL A 346 -1.73 28.04 11.64
CA VAL A 346 -1.70 26.97 10.63
C VAL A 346 -3.11 26.67 10.15
N ARG A 347 -3.32 26.81 8.85
CA ARG A 347 -4.50 26.29 8.15
C ARG A 347 -4.25 24.83 7.81
N SER A 348 -5.21 23.96 8.10
CA SER A 348 -5.05 22.51 7.91
C SER A 348 -6.21 21.94 7.11
N LEU A 349 -5.91 21.16 6.08
CA LEU A 349 -6.90 20.35 5.38
C LEU A 349 -6.86 18.93 5.95
N LEU A 350 -7.98 18.50 6.51
CA LEU A 350 -8.11 17.22 7.21
C LEU A 350 -9.04 16.30 6.44
N ARG A 351 -8.66 15.03 6.31
CA ARG A 351 -9.57 13.92 6.02
C ARG A 351 -10.02 13.33 7.35
N ILE A 352 -11.33 13.26 7.55
CA ILE A 352 -11.95 12.88 8.81
C ILE A 352 -12.89 11.71 8.59
N HIS A 353 -12.84 10.75 9.51
CA HIS A 353 -13.85 9.71 9.64
C HIS A 353 -14.94 10.16 10.61
N ARG A 354 -16.16 10.20 10.11
CA ARG A 354 -17.38 10.50 10.86
C ARG A 354 -18.12 9.21 11.19
N TYR A 355 -18.43 9.00 12.47
CA TYR A 355 -19.20 7.86 12.96
C TYR A 355 -20.47 8.33 13.68
N PRO A 356 -21.58 7.57 13.64
CA PRO A 356 -22.77 7.88 14.45
C PRO A 356 -22.40 7.84 15.94
N ALA A 357 -22.80 8.86 16.68
CA ALA A 357 -22.64 8.87 18.13
C ALA A 357 -23.59 7.85 18.76
N ARG A 358 -23.06 6.94 19.61
CA ARG A 358 -23.87 5.98 20.35
C ARG A 358 -24.50 6.65 21.58
N GLY A 359 -25.81 6.47 21.76
CA GLY A 359 -26.53 6.87 22.98
C GLY A 359 -26.67 8.38 23.17
N GLY A 360 -27.19 9.08 22.15
CA GLY A 360 -27.46 10.53 22.11
C GLY A 360 -27.39 11.22 23.47
N ARG A 361 -26.31 11.95 23.71
CA ARG A 361 -26.06 12.62 24.99
C ARG A 361 -26.88 13.93 25.03
N PRO A 362 -27.53 14.26 26.16
CA PRO A 362 -28.15 15.57 26.32
C PRO A 362 -27.10 16.67 26.15
N GLY A 363 -27.36 17.62 25.24
CA GLY A 363 -26.46 18.76 25.00
C GLY A 363 -25.25 18.49 24.10
N VAL A 364 -25.26 17.43 23.29
CA VAL A 364 -24.27 17.27 22.19
C VAL A 364 -24.89 17.78 20.90
N ALA A 365 -24.25 18.76 20.27
CA ALA A 365 -24.77 19.44 19.08
C ALA A 365 -24.77 18.56 17.83
N SER A 366 -23.79 17.66 17.70
CA SER A 366 -23.65 16.77 16.54
C SER A 366 -24.10 15.34 16.86
N PRO A 367 -24.86 14.66 15.97
CA PRO A 367 -25.17 13.24 16.11
C PRO A 367 -23.97 12.33 15.75
N TYR A 368 -22.74 12.87 15.72
CA TYR A 368 -21.56 12.20 15.21
C TYR A 368 -20.32 12.39 16.08
N VAL A 369 -19.44 11.38 16.05
CA VAL A 369 -18.05 11.46 16.51
C VAL A 369 -17.13 11.64 15.31
N TYR A 370 -16.15 12.54 15.43
CA TYR A 370 -15.18 12.86 14.39
C TYR A 370 -13.79 12.38 14.81
N VAL A 371 -13.16 11.59 13.95
CA VAL A 371 -11.81 11.08 14.17
C VAL A 371 -10.94 11.47 13.00
N LEU A 372 -9.77 12.06 13.28
CA LEU A 372 -8.78 12.35 12.26
C LEU A 372 -8.34 11.03 11.62
N ASP A 373 -8.45 10.98 10.29
CA ASP A 373 -7.84 9.93 9.51
C ASP A 373 -6.48 10.39 9.00
N GLU A 374 -6.43 11.57 8.39
CA GLU A 374 -5.21 12.10 7.78
C GLU A 374 -5.22 13.63 7.74
N THR A 375 -4.05 14.24 7.98
CA THR A 375 -3.80 15.64 7.63
C THR A 375 -3.29 15.70 6.21
N VAL A 376 -4.16 16.04 5.26
CA VAL A 376 -3.87 16.07 3.82
C VAL A 376 -2.87 17.18 3.48
N GLY A 377 -2.94 18.30 4.19
CA GLY A 377 -2.00 19.39 4.01
C GLY A 377 -2.10 20.45 5.10
N THR A 378 -1.01 21.20 5.28
CA THR A 378 -0.94 22.34 6.18
C THR A 378 -0.32 23.54 5.48
N GLU A 379 -0.76 24.72 5.86
CA GLU A 379 -0.27 26.00 5.34
C GLU A 379 -0.11 26.97 6.51
N TRP A 380 1.09 27.54 6.66
CA TRP A 380 1.31 28.66 7.56
C TRP A 380 0.67 29.93 6.98
N VAL A 381 -0.27 30.51 7.72
CA VAL A 381 -0.93 31.75 7.34
C VAL A 381 -0.37 32.87 8.20
N GLN A 382 0.38 33.78 7.56
CA GLN A 382 0.84 34.97 8.26
C GLN A 382 -0.35 35.73 8.84
N PRO A 383 -0.26 36.25 10.07
CA PRO A 383 -1.32 37.06 10.64
C PRO A 383 -1.55 38.25 9.71
N GLN A 384 -2.77 38.39 9.20
CA GLN A 384 -3.15 39.58 8.46
C GLN A 384 -2.93 40.78 9.37
N ARG A 385 -2.03 41.68 8.94
CA ARG A 385 -1.77 42.94 9.62
C ARG A 385 -3.09 43.74 9.56
N PRO A 386 -3.58 44.25 10.71
CA PRO A 386 -4.87 44.91 10.80
C PRO A 386 -5.00 46.11 9.87
#